data_AF-A0A2V7J2T4-F1
#
_entry.id   AF-A0A2V7J2T4-F1
#
_cell.length_a   1.000
_cell.length_b   1.000
_cell.length_c   1.000
_cell.angle_alpha   90.00
_cell.angle_beta   90.00
_cell.angle_gamma   90.00
#
_symmetry.space_group_name_H-M   'P 1'
#
loop_
_entity.id
_entity.type
_entity.pdbx_description
1 polymer ?
#
loop_
_entity_poly.entity_id
_entity_poly.type
_entity_poly.pdbx_seq_one_letter_code
_entity_poly.pdbx_strand_id
1 'polypeptide(L)'
;GHLDFTPMLFGERRRETSWPHQIATAAIFTAPLLVYGAHPQSILDNPAVDLIKSIPSVWDETLVLPFSEIGEVAAFARRAGRTWFLAIANGPAARSLDVPLAFLDGGSHDALLVRDQMDEPAAARVERATVRPADSLRIDLRPGGGFVGRFS
;
A
#
# COMPACT_ATOMS: atom_id res chain seq x y z
N GLY A 1 -8.88 17.21 4.71
CA GLY A 1 -8.71 17.94 3.44
C GLY A 1 -7.75 17.21 2.54
N HIS A 2 -7.60 17.63 1.28
CA HIS A 2 -6.60 17.07 0.36
C HIS A 2 -5.22 17.66 0.64
N LEU A 3 -4.16 16.93 0.29
CA LEU A 3 -2.77 17.35 0.47
C LEU A 3 -1.92 16.84 -0.70
N ASP A 4 -1.09 17.70 -1.27
CA ASP A 4 0.02 17.25 -2.10
C ASP A 4 1.19 16.86 -1.17
N PHE A 5 1.32 15.56 -0.91
CA PHE A 5 2.41 14.99 -0.12
C PHE A 5 3.63 14.60 -0.96
N THR A 6 3.49 14.56 -2.29
CA THR A 6 4.55 14.17 -3.23
C THR A 6 5.25 12.84 -2.87
N PRO A 7 4.50 11.72 -2.77
CA PRO A 7 4.98 10.43 -2.24
C PRO A 7 6.05 9.74 -3.11
N MET A 8 6.45 8.53 -2.66
CA MET A 8 7.26 7.57 -3.41
C MET A 8 8.75 7.89 -3.51
N LEU A 9 9.37 8.34 -2.41
CA LEU A 9 10.81 8.54 -2.38
C LEU A 9 11.52 7.18 -2.24
N PHE A 10 12.27 6.77 -3.26
CA PHE A 10 13.03 5.50 -3.23
C PHE A 10 14.51 5.65 -2.84
N GLY A 11 15.05 6.87 -2.90
CA GLY A 11 16.42 7.18 -2.47
C GLY A 11 16.57 7.44 -0.97
N GLU A 12 17.71 7.99 -0.56
CA GLU A 12 18.04 8.25 0.86
C GLU A 12 17.07 9.19 1.59
N ARG A 13 16.37 10.06 0.85
CA ARG A 13 15.39 11.00 1.41
C ARG A 13 14.17 10.32 2.05
N ARG A 14 13.95 9.02 1.82
CA ARG A 14 12.90 8.23 2.48
C ARG A 14 13.16 7.99 3.97
N ARG A 15 14.40 8.20 4.44
CA ARG A 15 14.83 7.97 5.83
C ARG A 15 14.47 6.56 6.31
N GLU A 16 13.79 6.46 7.44
CA GLU A 16 13.45 5.21 8.14
C GLU A 16 12.35 4.41 7.44
N THR A 17 11.71 4.94 6.39
CA THR A 17 10.57 4.27 5.74
C THR A 17 11.00 3.32 4.63
N SER A 18 10.26 2.23 4.48
CA SER A 18 10.50 1.24 3.44
C SER A 18 9.95 1.66 2.07
N TRP A 19 10.39 1.01 1.00
CA TRP A 19 9.77 1.20 -0.33
C TRP A 19 8.26 0.90 -0.34
N PRO A 20 7.76 -0.22 0.21
CA PRO A 20 6.32 -0.44 0.33
C PRO A 20 5.59 0.64 1.13
N HIS A 21 6.18 1.18 2.20
CA HIS A 21 5.61 2.33 2.93
C HIS A 21 5.47 3.54 2.00
N GLN A 22 6.53 3.86 1.27
CA GLN A 22 6.56 4.97 0.33
C GLN A 22 5.52 4.80 -0.79
N ILE A 23 5.29 3.58 -1.27
CA ILE A 23 4.22 3.28 -2.24
C ILE A 23 2.84 3.42 -1.57
N ALA A 24 2.67 2.92 -0.34
CA ALA A 24 1.41 3.00 0.40
C ALA A 24 0.95 4.44 0.63
N THR A 25 1.89 5.37 0.86
CA THR A 25 1.56 6.80 1.02
C THR A 25 0.83 7.39 -0.20
N ALA A 26 1.08 6.86 -1.42
CA ALA A 26 0.37 7.28 -2.63
C ALA A 26 -1.11 6.85 -2.66
N ALA A 27 -1.46 5.77 -1.98
CA ALA A 27 -2.84 5.32 -1.84
C ALA A 27 -3.53 5.88 -0.58
N ILE A 28 -2.77 6.19 0.48
CA ILE A 28 -3.29 6.69 1.76
C ILE A 28 -3.57 8.20 1.71
N PHE A 29 -2.63 9.01 1.22
CA PHE A 29 -2.80 10.46 1.20
C PHE A 29 -3.63 10.89 -0.01
N THR A 30 -4.87 11.29 0.26
CA THR A 30 -5.82 11.65 -0.80
C THR A 30 -5.46 12.99 -1.45
N ALA A 31 -5.18 12.94 -2.74
CA ALA A 31 -4.96 14.12 -3.58
C ALA A 31 -5.66 13.92 -4.94
N PRO A 32 -6.50 14.87 -5.42
CA PRO A 32 -7.13 14.76 -6.73
C PRO A 32 -6.10 14.75 -7.88
N LEU A 33 -4.93 15.39 -7.65
CA LEU A 33 -3.73 15.26 -8.46
C LEU A 33 -2.67 14.54 -7.65
N LEU A 34 -2.29 13.33 -8.08
CA LEU A 34 -1.25 12.54 -7.46
C LEU A 34 0.08 12.78 -8.18
N VAL A 35 1.03 13.42 -7.50
CA VAL A 35 2.35 13.73 -8.04
C VAL A 35 3.37 12.78 -7.42
N TYR A 36 4.11 12.02 -8.23
CA TYR A 36 5.19 11.17 -7.73
C TYR A 36 6.50 11.94 -7.63
N GLY A 37 7.10 11.96 -6.43
CA GLY A 37 8.37 12.63 -6.17
C GLY A 37 9.60 11.84 -6.58
N ALA A 38 9.45 10.55 -6.91
CA ALA A 38 10.54 9.70 -7.39
C ALA A 38 11.01 10.09 -8.80
N HIS A 39 12.28 9.80 -9.07
CA HIS A 39 12.79 9.84 -10.43
C HIS A 39 12.04 8.79 -11.29
N PRO A 40 11.57 9.14 -12.50
CA PRO A 40 10.77 8.23 -13.33
C PRO A 40 11.46 6.88 -13.58
N GLN A 41 12.76 6.88 -13.87
CA GLN A 41 13.53 5.65 -14.05
C GLN A 41 13.49 4.74 -12.82
N SER A 42 13.56 5.32 -11.62
CA SER A 42 13.48 4.54 -10.37
C SER A 42 12.11 3.90 -10.17
N ILE A 43 11.04 4.48 -10.73
CA ILE A 43 9.70 3.87 -10.73
C ILE A 43 9.64 2.72 -11.75
N LEU A 44 10.23 2.92 -12.94
CA LEU A 44 10.25 1.92 -14.01
C LEU A 44 11.08 0.68 -13.64
N ASP A 45 12.19 0.89 -12.93
CA ASP A 45 13.08 -0.19 -12.46
C ASP A 45 12.56 -0.87 -11.19
N ASN A 46 11.56 -0.30 -10.53
CA ASN A 46 11.02 -0.86 -9.30
C ASN A 46 10.26 -2.17 -9.60
N PRO A 47 10.49 -3.27 -8.85
CA PRO A 47 9.74 -4.51 -9.06
C PRO A 47 8.22 -4.35 -8.89
N ALA A 48 7.77 -3.34 -8.14
CA ALA A 48 6.36 -3.03 -7.92
C ALA A 48 5.75 -2.11 -9.00
N VAL A 49 6.44 -1.82 -10.12
CA VAL A 49 6.02 -0.86 -11.15
C VAL A 49 4.57 -1.04 -11.61
N ASP A 50 4.11 -2.28 -11.77
CA ASP A 50 2.75 -2.61 -12.20
C ASP A 50 1.69 -2.18 -11.18
N LEU A 51 1.99 -2.33 -9.89
CA LEU A 51 1.11 -1.88 -8.81
C LEU A 51 1.12 -0.35 -8.76
N ILE A 52 2.31 0.26 -8.81
CA ILE A 52 2.49 1.72 -8.73
C ILE A 52 1.67 2.42 -9.82
N LYS A 53 1.81 1.99 -11.07
CA LYS A 53 1.09 2.56 -12.23
C LYS A 53 -0.43 2.41 -12.13
N SER A 54 -0.93 1.49 -11.31
CA SER A 54 -2.36 1.23 -11.18
C SER A 54 -3.04 2.03 -10.08
N ILE A 55 -2.30 2.74 -9.22
CA ILE A 55 -2.89 3.53 -8.13
C ILE A 55 -3.63 4.74 -8.72
N PRO A 56 -4.96 4.85 -8.55
CA PRO A 56 -5.72 6.01 -9.00
C PRO A 56 -5.54 7.20 -8.04
N SER A 57 -5.80 8.42 -8.53
CA SER A 57 -5.84 9.62 -7.68
C SER A 57 -7.20 9.84 -6.98
N VAL A 58 -8.26 9.24 -7.52
CA VAL A 58 -9.63 9.34 -7.01
C VAL A 58 -10.19 7.96 -6.68
N TRP A 59 -11.07 7.92 -5.68
CA TRP A 59 -11.60 6.69 -5.09
C TRP A 59 -13.12 6.80 -5.02
N ASP A 60 -13.82 5.73 -5.41
CA ASP A 60 -15.27 5.62 -5.27
C ASP A 60 -15.65 5.36 -3.82
N GLU A 61 -14.80 4.60 -3.12
CA GLU A 61 -15.04 4.16 -1.75
C GLU A 61 -13.74 4.14 -0.95
N THR A 62 -13.85 4.47 0.34
CA THR A 62 -12.72 4.45 1.26
C THR A 62 -13.19 3.94 2.62
N LEU A 63 -12.55 2.87 3.07
CA LEU A 63 -12.75 2.24 4.36
C LEU A 63 -11.47 2.38 5.17
N VAL A 64 -11.55 3.02 6.34
CA VAL A 64 -10.47 3.02 7.32
C VAL A 64 -10.57 1.72 8.10
N LEU A 65 -9.49 0.94 8.13
CA LEU A 65 -9.51 -0.34 8.82
C LEU A 65 -9.49 -0.13 10.34
N PRO A 66 -10.27 -0.90 11.13
CA PRO A 66 -10.49 -0.64 12.56
C PRO A 66 -9.24 -0.62 13.44
N PHE A 67 -8.17 -1.29 13.02
CA PHE A 67 -6.90 -1.33 13.76
C PHE A 67 -6.00 -0.12 13.48
N SER A 68 -6.45 0.85 12.66
CA SER A 68 -5.71 2.10 12.45
C SER A 68 -5.66 2.92 13.74
N GLU A 69 -4.49 3.45 14.06
CA GLU A 69 -4.24 4.15 15.31
C GLU A 69 -3.27 5.33 15.08
N ILE A 70 -3.60 6.47 15.68
CA ILE A 70 -2.86 7.73 15.51
C ILE A 70 -1.43 7.54 16.04
N GLY A 71 -0.44 7.87 15.21
CA GLY A 71 0.98 7.74 15.54
C GLY A 71 1.54 6.32 15.37
N GLU A 72 0.68 5.32 15.20
CA GLU A 72 1.05 3.91 15.27
C GLU A 72 0.94 3.21 13.92
N VAL A 73 -0.21 3.26 13.25
CA VAL A 73 -0.43 2.62 11.96
C VAL A 73 -1.64 3.24 11.25
N ALA A 74 -1.51 3.45 9.94
CA ALA A 74 -2.60 3.91 9.09
C ALA A 74 -2.92 2.85 8.03
N ALA A 75 -4.16 2.36 8.01
CA ALA A 75 -4.56 1.29 7.11
C ALA A 75 -5.91 1.58 6.44
N PHE A 76 -5.93 1.49 5.11
CA PHE A 76 -7.07 1.84 4.28
C PHE A 76 -7.34 0.73 3.27
N ALA A 77 -8.62 0.38 3.10
CA ALA A 77 -9.11 -0.31 1.91
C ALA A 77 -9.86 0.72 1.05
N ARG A 78 -9.47 0.88 -0.22
CA ARG A 78 -10.08 1.85 -1.14
C ARG A 78 -10.47 1.20 -2.45
N ARG A 79 -11.58 1.62 -3.04
CA ARG A 79 -12.08 1.08 -4.31
C ARG A 79 -12.07 2.14 -5.40
N ALA A 80 -11.69 1.74 -6.60
CA ALA A 80 -11.91 2.49 -7.84
C ALA A 80 -12.46 1.55 -8.91
N GLY A 81 -13.66 1.81 -9.39
CA GLY A 81 -14.43 0.89 -10.20
C GLY A 81 -14.65 -0.44 -9.48
N ARG A 82 -14.03 -1.50 -10.02
CA ARG A 82 -14.08 -2.87 -9.50
C ARG A 82 -12.80 -3.28 -8.76
N THR A 83 -11.79 -2.42 -8.75
CA THR A 83 -10.48 -2.74 -8.18
C THR A 83 -10.38 -2.18 -6.77
N TRP A 84 -10.01 -3.04 -5.83
CA TRP A 84 -9.70 -2.67 -4.46
C TRP A 84 -8.20 -2.51 -4.26
N PHE A 85 -7.84 -1.59 -3.37
CA PHE A 85 -6.49 -1.35 -2.92
C PHE A 85 -6.45 -1.38 -1.40
N LEU A 86 -5.62 -2.24 -0.82
CA LEU A 86 -5.29 -2.23 0.59
C LEU A 86 -3.95 -1.54 0.76
N ALA A 87 -3.88 -0.43 1.50
CA ALA A 87 -2.65 0.30 1.75
C ALA A 87 -2.43 0.46 3.25
N ILE A 88 -1.22 0.13 3.72
CA ILE A 88 -0.83 0.22 5.12
C ILE A 88 0.51 0.95 5.23
N ALA A 89 0.55 1.98 6.07
CA ALA A 89 1.76 2.66 6.49
C ALA A 89 1.97 2.42 7.99
N ASN A 90 3.05 1.75 8.33
CA ASN A 90 3.39 1.41 9.71
C ASN A 90 4.28 2.49 10.35
N GLY A 91 4.04 2.75 11.63
CA GLY A 91 4.85 3.63 12.47
C GLY A 91 6.10 2.95 13.02
N PRO A 92 6.60 3.37 14.20
CA PRO A 92 7.92 2.99 14.69
C PRO A 92 8.01 1.57 15.28
N ALA A 93 6.89 0.94 15.63
CA ALA A 93 6.88 -0.42 16.17
C ALA A 93 6.62 -1.45 15.05
N ALA A 94 7.37 -2.55 15.03
CA ALA A 94 7.08 -3.68 14.16
C ALA A 94 5.70 -4.28 14.49
N ARG A 95 4.97 -4.75 13.48
CA ARG A 95 3.63 -5.32 13.65
C ARG A 95 3.39 -6.51 12.75
N SER A 96 2.58 -7.45 13.22
CA SER A 96 1.96 -8.49 12.40
C SER A 96 0.46 -8.29 12.45
N LEU A 97 -0.18 -8.20 11.28
CA LEU A 97 -1.60 -7.93 11.12
C LEU A 97 -2.25 -9.08 10.36
N ASP A 98 -3.39 -9.56 10.84
CA ASP A 98 -4.28 -10.42 10.09
C ASP A 98 -5.47 -9.58 9.62
N VAL A 99 -5.52 -9.30 8.32
CA VAL A 99 -6.51 -8.40 7.72
C VAL A 99 -7.59 -9.21 7.00
N PRO A 100 -8.83 -9.24 7.52
CA PRO A 100 -9.94 -9.86 6.81
C PRO A 100 -10.21 -9.17 5.48
N LEU A 101 -10.41 -9.94 4.41
CA LEU A 101 -10.68 -9.41 3.08
C LEU A 101 -12.17 -9.24 2.78
N ALA A 102 -13.01 -9.20 3.82
CA ALA A 102 -14.47 -9.10 3.70
C ALA A 102 -14.98 -7.82 3.03
N PHE A 103 -14.11 -6.82 2.82
CA PHE A 103 -14.41 -5.63 2.03
C PHE A 103 -14.43 -5.90 0.52
N LEU A 104 -13.83 -7.00 0.06
CA LEU A 104 -13.90 -7.41 -1.33
C LEU A 104 -15.32 -7.84 -1.67
N ASP A 105 -15.80 -7.45 -2.85
CA ASP A 105 -17.11 -7.79 -3.36
C ASP A 105 -17.06 -9.00 -4.31
N GLY A 106 -18.10 -9.83 -4.30
CA GLY A 106 -18.23 -10.92 -5.27
C GLY A 106 -17.35 -12.14 -5.01
N GLY A 107 -16.64 -12.59 -6.05
CA GLY A 107 -16.01 -13.91 -6.12
C GLY A 107 -14.52 -13.91 -5.79
N SER A 108 -13.74 -14.65 -6.58
CA SER A 108 -12.27 -14.65 -6.44
C SER A 108 -11.68 -13.42 -7.13
N HIS A 109 -10.63 -12.86 -6.54
CA HIS A 109 -9.89 -11.69 -7.03
C HIS A 109 -8.44 -12.06 -7.27
N ASP A 110 -7.86 -11.53 -8.34
CA ASP A 110 -6.43 -11.59 -8.57
C ASP A 110 -5.74 -10.51 -7.73
N ALA A 111 -4.86 -10.94 -6.84
CA ALA A 111 -4.13 -10.10 -5.92
C ALA A 111 -2.69 -9.88 -6.40
N LEU A 112 -2.27 -8.62 -6.50
CA LEU A 112 -0.87 -8.22 -6.64
C LEU A 112 -0.46 -7.53 -5.34
N LEU A 113 0.46 -8.15 -4.61
CA LEU A 113 0.84 -7.75 -3.26
C LEU A 113 2.27 -7.24 -3.25
N VAL A 114 2.50 -6.08 -2.64
CA VAL A 114 3.80 -5.46 -2.44
C VAL A 114 4.03 -5.38 -0.93
N ARG A 115 4.94 -6.23 -0.46
CA ARG A 115 5.24 -6.43 0.96
C ARG A 115 6.64 -5.92 1.28
N ASP A 116 6.85 -5.60 2.55
CA ASP A 116 8.19 -5.35 3.07
C ASP A 116 9.13 -6.55 2.85
N GLN A 117 10.38 -6.23 2.52
CA GLN A 117 11.50 -7.12 2.74
C GLN A 117 12.03 -6.81 4.16
N MET A 118 11.89 -7.75 5.10
CA MET A 118 12.05 -7.48 6.53
C MET A 118 13.42 -6.93 6.91
N ASP A 119 14.48 -7.39 6.23
CA ASP A 119 15.86 -6.99 6.52
C ASP A 119 16.35 -5.83 5.62
N GLU A 120 15.64 -5.52 4.53
CA GLU A 120 16.09 -4.56 3.52
C GLU A 120 15.02 -3.48 3.19
N PRO A 121 15.12 -2.26 3.74
CA PRO A 121 14.06 -1.26 3.60
C PRO A 121 14.02 -0.64 2.20
N ALA A 122 15.12 -0.73 1.44
CA ALA A 122 15.21 -0.32 0.04
C ALA A 122 14.91 -1.49 -0.91
N ALA A 123 14.00 -2.37 -0.53
CA ALA A 123 13.54 -3.48 -1.35
C ALA A 123 12.04 -3.71 -1.12
N ALA A 124 11.43 -4.45 -2.03
CA ALA A 124 10.04 -4.86 -1.93
C ALA A 124 9.88 -6.29 -2.44
N ARG A 125 9.09 -7.09 -1.71
CA ARG A 125 8.69 -8.43 -2.14
C ARG A 125 7.36 -8.32 -2.87
N VAL A 126 7.35 -8.68 -4.15
CA VAL A 126 6.15 -8.69 -4.99
C VAL A 126 5.62 -10.12 -5.09
N GLU A 127 4.34 -10.29 -4.80
CA GLU A 127 3.68 -11.60 -4.78
C GLU A 127 2.36 -11.52 -5.55
N ARG A 128 2.00 -12.59 -6.23
CA ARG A 128 0.69 -12.75 -6.89
C ARG A 128 -0.05 -13.90 -6.23
N ALA A 129 -1.33 -13.71 -5.98
CA ALA A 129 -2.19 -14.71 -5.37
C ALA A 129 -3.62 -14.57 -5.91
N THR A 130 -4.45 -15.57 -5.67
CA THR A 130 -5.91 -15.46 -5.85
C THR A 130 -6.55 -15.53 -4.47
N VAL A 131 -7.39 -14.55 -4.15
CA VAL A 131 -8.03 -14.42 -2.83
C VAL A 131 -9.54 -14.28 -2.96
N ARG A 132 -10.26 -14.48 -1.86
CA ARG A 132 -11.71 -14.36 -1.76
C ARG A 132 -12.08 -13.49 -0.56
N PRO A 133 -13.31 -12.93 -0.53
CA PRO A 133 -13.78 -12.13 0.61
C PRO A 133 -13.76 -12.87 1.96
N ALA A 134 -13.86 -14.21 1.94
CA ALA A 134 -13.80 -15.04 3.14
C ALA A 134 -12.37 -15.25 3.67
N ASP A 135 -11.35 -14.87 2.91
CA ASP A 135 -9.95 -15.06 3.30
C ASP A 135 -9.48 -13.95 4.26
N SER A 136 -8.37 -14.22 4.94
CA SER A 136 -7.63 -13.23 5.72
C SER A 136 -6.18 -13.18 5.24
N LEU A 137 -5.64 -11.98 5.14
CA LEU A 137 -4.27 -11.76 4.69
C LEU A 137 -3.37 -11.44 5.88
N ARG A 138 -2.40 -12.32 6.15
CA ARG A 138 -1.32 -12.03 7.09
C ARG A 138 -0.30 -11.07 6.47
N ILE A 139 0.02 -10.01 7.20
CA ILE A 139 0.94 -8.95 6.78
C ILE A 139 1.89 -8.67 7.94
N ASP A 140 3.18 -8.95 7.74
CA ASP A 140 4.24 -8.58 8.66
C ASP A 140 4.87 -7.26 8.18
N LEU A 141 5.03 -6.31 9.10
CA LEU A 141 5.48 -4.94 8.87
C LEU A 141 6.68 -4.65 9.77
N ARG A 142 7.75 -4.16 9.15
CA ARG A 142 8.90 -3.61 9.89
C ARG A 142 8.57 -2.22 10.48
N PRO A 143 9.36 -1.69 11.42
CA PRO A 143 9.35 -0.27 11.77
C PRO A 143 9.49 0.61 10.52
N GLY A 144 8.62 1.62 10.35
CA GLY A 144 8.58 2.44 9.14
C GLY A 144 8.19 1.67 7.87
N GLY A 145 7.69 0.44 8.04
CA GLY A 145 7.31 -0.47 6.98
C GLY A 145 5.97 -0.15 6.35
N GLY A 146 5.60 -0.92 5.34
CA GLY A 146 4.33 -0.76 4.67
C GLY A 146 3.92 -1.94 3.82
N PHE A 147 2.71 -1.81 3.30
CA PHE A 147 2.12 -2.82 2.44
C PHE A 147 1.17 -2.16 1.45
N VAL A 148 1.17 -2.63 0.20
CA VAL A 148 0.12 -2.30 -0.76
C VAL A 148 -0.32 -3.56 -1.50
N GLY A 149 -1.63 -3.81 -1.52
CA GLY A 149 -2.25 -4.88 -2.29
C GLY A 149 -3.26 -4.30 -3.28
N ARG A 150 -3.25 -4.77 -4.51
CA ARG A 150 -4.29 -4.52 -5.52
C ARG A 150 -5.08 -5.80 -5.75
N PHE A 151 -6.41 -5.71 -5.76
CA PHE A 151 -7.34 -6.82 -5.95
C PHE A 151 -8.31 -6.48 -7.09
N SER A 152 -8.40 -7.34 -8.09
CA SER A 152 -9.20 -7.12 -9.31
C SER A 152 -9.91 -8.37 -9.81
#